data_AF-A0A2V8EHJ4-F1
#
_entry.id   AF-A0A2V8EHJ4-F1
#
_cell.length_a   1.000
_cell.length_b   1.000
_cell.length_c   1.000
_cell.angle_alpha   90.00
_cell.angle_beta   90.00
_cell.angle_gamma   90.00
#
_symmetry.space_group_name_H-M   'P 1'
#
loop_
_entity.id
_entity.type
_entity.pdbx_description
1 polymer ?
#
loop_
_entity_poly.entity_id
_entity_poly.type
_entity_poly.pdbx_seq_one_letter_code
_entity_poly.pdbx_strand_id
1 'polypeptide(L)'
;MSDPLRTDGTRARDGAPSPDRDAKIEQLLLVGLDHYFAARYDLAINVWTRALFLDRSHPRARAYIERARSALAERQRESEELLQKGVAAFNRGDGDEARRLLQAAIDAGAPPDEALAVLDRLNRLQAAAPPAAAAPNSRSQPSRAPLEPAGRRASSPRAAALVLSAIAVLALGGAAAWTTRVDWRALGSLALSAARADAPTTRSAAPVARETPLPLPRRDEESIARARSLAASGHLHEALSSLDAVRPTDPQKAEADRLRADIQRQLLALTPPPGAAPAGRDTGDRRNP
;
A
#
# COMPACT_ATOMS: atom_id res chain seq x y z
N MET A 1 -60.06 30.95 -9.03
CA MET A 1 -58.70 31.35 -9.46
C MET A 1 -57.75 30.59 -8.57
N SER A 2 -57.24 29.46 -9.03
CA SER A 2 -56.43 28.54 -8.24
C SER A 2 -55.07 28.44 -8.91
N ASP A 3 -54.03 28.86 -8.19
CA ASP A 3 -52.63 28.85 -8.59
C ASP A 3 -52.07 27.41 -8.50
N PRO A 4 -51.58 26.79 -9.59
CA PRO A 4 -50.96 25.49 -9.52
C PRO A 4 -49.43 25.60 -9.47
N LEU A 5 -48.89 25.22 -8.31
CA LEU A 5 -47.73 24.35 -8.12
C LEU A 5 -46.42 24.72 -8.85
N ARG A 6 -45.63 25.54 -8.14
CA ARG A 6 -44.17 25.62 -8.27
C ARG A 6 -43.50 24.34 -7.74
N THR A 7 -43.41 23.28 -8.55
CA THR A 7 -42.69 22.04 -8.19
C THR A 7 -41.59 21.61 -9.16
N ASP A 8 -41.17 22.46 -10.10
CA ASP A 8 -40.15 22.10 -11.10
C ASP A 8 -38.69 22.38 -10.68
N GLY A 9 -38.44 22.84 -9.45
CA GLY A 9 -37.09 23.20 -9.01
C GLY A 9 -36.18 22.05 -8.56
N THR A 10 -36.75 20.88 -8.21
CA THR A 10 -36.00 19.87 -7.44
C THR A 10 -35.61 18.62 -8.24
N ARG A 11 -36.21 18.37 -9.41
CA ARG A 11 -35.90 17.18 -10.23
C ARG A 11 -34.74 17.36 -11.21
N ALA A 12 -34.26 18.58 -11.42
CA ALA A 12 -33.19 18.86 -12.38
C ALA A 12 -31.77 18.69 -11.81
N ARG A 13 -31.61 18.36 -10.51
CA ARG A 13 -30.29 18.20 -9.86
C ARG A 13 -29.79 16.74 -9.78
N ASP A 14 -30.57 15.77 -10.22
CA ASP A 14 -30.27 14.34 -10.01
C ASP A 14 -29.33 13.71 -11.06
N GLY A 15 -28.84 14.49 -12.03
CA GLY A 15 -27.95 13.99 -13.10
C GLY A 15 -26.54 14.58 -13.13
N ALA A 16 -26.26 15.62 -12.34
CA ALA A 16 -24.93 16.21 -12.28
C ALA A 16 -24.12 15.48 -11.20
N PRO A 17 -22.92 14.95 -11.50
CA PRO A 17 -22.04 14.46 -10.45
C PRO A 17 -21.80 15.60 -9.46
N SER A 18 -22.06 15.33 -8.18
CA SER A 18 -21.77 16.32 -7.14
C SER A 18 -20.25 16.56 -7.14
N PRO A 19 -19.77 17.81 -7.15
CA PRO A 19 -18.33 18.08 -7.14
C PRO A 19 -17.61 17.39 -5.97
N ASP A 20 -18.31 17.19 -4.85
CA ASP A 20 -17.80 16.45 -3.69
C ASP A 20 -17.62 14.95 -3.98
N ARG A 21 -18.50 14.35 -4.80
CA ARG A 21 -18.41 12.95 -5.22
C ARG A 21 -17.21 12.75 -6.14
N ASP A 22 -17.03 13.62 -7.11
CA ASP A 22 -15.91 13.54 -8.05
C ASP A 22 -14.57 13.75 -7.35
N ALA A 23 -14.49 14.74 -6.45
CA ALA A 23 -13.31 14.95 -5.60
C ALA A 23 -13.01 13.71 -4.75
N LYS A 24 -14.05 13.05 -4.21
CA LYS A 24 -13.87 11.82 -3.43
C LYS A 24 -13.39 10.65 -4.28
N ILE A 25 -13.91 10.49 -5.50
CA ILE A 25 -13.47 9.48 -6.45
C ILE A 25 -12.00 9.69 -6.79
N GLU A 26 -11.59 10.91 -7.15
CA GLU A 26 -10.19 11.23 -7.45
C GLU A 26 -9.26 10.98 -6.25
N GLN A 27 -9.69 11.32 -5.02
CA GLN A 27 -8.94 10.97 -3.81
C GLN A 27 -8.76 9.45 -3.66
N LEU A 28 -9.80 8.65 -3.89
CA LEU A 28 -9.72 7.20 -3.81
C LEU A 28 -8.81 6.63 -4.91
N LEU A 29 -8.84 7.20 -6.12
CA LEU A 29 -7.94 6.80 -7.21
C LEU A 29 -6.47 6.99 -6.79
N LEU A 30 -6.13 8.15 -6.24
CA LEU A 30 -4.78 8.47 -5.77
C LEU A 30 -4.33 7.54 -4.62
N VAL A 31 -5.17 7.34 -3.61
CA VAL A 31 -4.84 6.47 -2.47
C VAL A 31 -4.66 5.01 -2.90
N GLY A 32 -5.54 4.50 -3.78
CA GLY A 32 -5.42 3.14 -4.28
C GLY A 32 -4.14 2.93 -5.10
N LEU A 33 -3.68 3.99 -5.76
CA LEU A 33 -2.47 3.98 -6.54
C LEU A 33 -1.19 3.96 -5.67
N ASP A 34 -1.18 4.64 -4.52
CA ASP A 34 -0.10 4.47 -3.53
C ASP A 34 0.02 3.01 -3.05
N HIS A 35 -1.11 2.33 -2.87
CA HIS A 35 -1.11 0.90 -2.54
C HIS A 35 -0.57 0.03 -3.69
N TYR A 36 -0.94 0.34 -4.93
CA TYR A 36 -0.47 -0.37 -6.12
C TYR A 36 1.06 -0.30 -6.25
N PHE A 37 1.65 0.89 -6.11
CA PHE A 37 3.10 1.04 -6.16
C PHE A 37 3.83 0.44 -4.96
N ALA A 38 3.16 0.32 -3.82
CA ALA A 38 3.68 -0.43 -2.67
C ALA A 38 3.51 -1.95 -2.82
N ALA A 39 3.16 -2.46 -4.01
CA ALA A 39 2.86 -3.86 -4.30
C ALA A 39 1.74 -4.47 -3.43
N ARG A 40 0.90 -3.63 -2.81
CA ARG A 40 -0.26 -4.03 -1.99
C ARG A 40 -1.51 -4.05 -2.85
N TYR A 41 -1.51 -4.94 -3.85
CA TYR A 41 -2.55 -4.99 -4.89
C TYR A 41 -3.96 -5.21 -4.33
N ASP A 42 -4.11 -6.02 -3.27
CA ASP A 42 -5.41 -6.24 -2.62
C ASP A 42 -5.99 -4.95 -2.04
N LEU A 43 -5.16 -4.15 -1.37
CA LEU A 43 -5.59 -2.85 -0.82
C LEU A 43 -5.93 -1.87 -1.92
N ALA A 44 -5.15 -1.83 -3.01
CA ALA A 44 -5.43 -1.00 -4.18
C ALA A 44 -6.80 -1.34 -4.78
N ILE A 45 -7.07 -2.63 -5.01
CA ILE A 45 -8.35 -3.12 -5.51
C ILE A 45 -9.49 -2.71 -4.58
N ASN A 46 -9.34 -2.88 -3.26
CA ASN A 46 -10.36 -2.50 -2.27
C ASN A 46 -10.68 -1.00 -2.32
N VAL A 47 -9.66 -0.13 -2.42
CA VAL A 47 -9.87 1.32 -2.48
C VAL A 47 -10.56 1.73 -3.79
N TRP A 48 -10.13 1.20 -4.94
CA TRP A 48 -10.80 1.52 -6.20
C TRP A 48 -12.19 0.90 -6.33
N THR A 49 -12.45 -0.21 -5.65
CA THR A 49 -13.82 -0.76 -5.55
C THR A 49 -14.74 0.22 -4.80
N ARG A 50 -14.23 0.95 -3.80
CA ARG A 50 -14.98 2.06 -3.17
C ARG A 50 -15.27 3.20 -4.13
N ALA A 51 -14.35 3.52 -5.04
CA ALA A 51 -14.64 4.50 -6.09
C ALA A 51 -15.77 4.02 -7.02
N LEU A 52 -15.81 2.72 -7.34
CA LEU A 52 -16.90 2.12 -8.11
C LEU A 52 -18.25 2.08 -7.39
N PHE A 53 -18.28 2.16 -6.06
CA PHE A 53 -19.55 2.35 -5.33
C PHE A 53 -20.09 3.78 -5.48
N LEU A 54 -19.23 4.77 -5.71
CA LEU A 54 -19.64 6.16 -5.97
C LEU A 54 -20.04 6.38 -7.43
N ASP A 55 -19.28 5.80 -8.37
CA ASP A 55 -19.63 5.74 -9.79
C ASP A 55 -19.33 4.34 -10.34
N ARG A 56 -20.39 3.57 -10.56
CA ARG A 56 -20.30 2.17 -11.01
C ARG A 56 -19.61 2.01 -12.35
N SER A 57 -19.68 3.04 -13.21
CA SER A 57 -19.13 3.09 -14.56
C SER A 57 -17.76 3.77 -14.66
N HIS A 58 -17.14 4.17 -13.55
CA HIS A 58 -15.93 4.98 -13.59
C HIS A 58 -14.77 4.29 -14.35
N PRO A 59 -14.32 4.83 -15.50
CA PRO A 59 -13.42 4.12 -16.41
C PRO A 59 -12.03 3.88 -15.82
N ARG A 60 -11.43 4.88 -15.14
CA ARG A 60 -10.10 4.74 -14.53
C ARG A 60 -10.06 3.68 -13.44
N ALA A 61 -11.01 3.69 -12.51
CA ALA A 61 -11.10 2.72 -11.42
C ALA A 61 -11.20 1.28 -11.95
N ARG A 62 -12.00 1.04 -13.00
CA ARG A 62 -12.09 -0.29 -13.65
C ARG A 62 -10.76 -0.73 -14.26
N ALA A 63 -10.12 0.15 -15.04
CA ALA A 63 -8.83 -0.15 -15.65
C ALA A 63 -7.74 -0.43 -14.60
N TYR A 64 -7.74 0.34 -13.52
CA TYR A 64 -6.78 0.17 -12.43
C TYR A 64 -6.99 -1.16 -11.69
N ILE A 65 -8.23 -1.54 -11.39
CA ILE A 65 -8.56 -2.83 -10.79
C ILE A 65 -8.10 -3.99 -11.68
N GLU A 66 -8.37 -3.96 -12.98
CA GLU A 66 -7.92 -5.03 -13.89
C GLU A 66 -6.40 -5.12 -13.96
N ARG A 67 -5.70 -4.00 -13.92
CA ARG A 67 -4.24 -3.99 -13.90
C ARG A 67 -3.67 -4.53 -12.57
N ALA A 68 -4.29 -4.21 -11.43
CA ALA A 68 -3.90 -4.79 -10.14
C ALA A 68 -4.18 -6.30 -10.07
N ARG A 69 -5.28 -6.77 -10.63
CA ARG A 69 -5.57 -8.22 -10.77
C ARG A 69 -4.53 -8.91 -11.63
N SER A 70 -4.13 -8.30 -12.76
CA SER A 70 -3.07 -8.83 -13.61
C SER A 70 -1.74 -8.94 -12.87
N ALA A 71 -1.37 -7.91 -12.10
CA ALA A 71 -0.15 -7.93 -11.29
C ALA A 71 -0.20 -9.00 -10.18
N LEU A 72 -1.36 -9.20 -9.56
CA LEU A 72 -1.56 -10.27 -8.57
C LEU A 72 -1.40 -11.65 -9.19
N ALA A 73 -1.94 -11.86 -10.40
CA ALA A 73 -1.80 -13.12 -11.12
C ALA A 73 -0.33 -13.42 -11.49
N GLU A 74 0.43 -12.40 -11.85
CA GLU A 74 1.86 -12.58 -12.15
C GLU A 74 2.67 -12.91 -10.89
N ARG A 75 2.43 -12.18 -9.79
CA ARG A 75 3.02 -12.51 -8.48
C ARG A 75 2.70 -13.95 -8.07
N GLN A 76 1.46 -14.41 -8.28
CA GLN A 76 1.07 -15.77 -7.99
C GLN A 76 1.88 -16.78 -8.81
N ARG A 77 2.05 -16.55 -10.11
CA ARG A 77 2.86 -17.42 -10.98
C ARG A 77 4.31 -17.49 -10.53
N GLU A 78 4.93 -16.35 -10.22
CA GLU A 78 6.31 -16.30 -9.70
C GLU A 78 6.44 -17.09 -8.40
N SER A 79 5.46 -16.95 -7.50
CA SER A 79 5.44 -17.66 -6.22
C SER A 79 5.29 -19.18 -6.40
N GLU A 80 4.48 -19.62 -7.36
CA GLU A 80 4.31 -21.03 -7.72
C GLU A 80 5.58 -21.61 -8.37
N GLU A 81 6.26 -20.84 -9.21
CA GLU A 81 7.54 -21.24 -9.78
C GLU A 81 8.61 -21.43 -8.68
N LEU A 82 8.68 -20.50 -7.72
CA LEU A 82 9.55 -20.63 -6.55
C LEU A 82 9.20 -21.88 -5.71
N LEU A 83 7.91 -22.13 -5.50
CA LEU A 83 7.43 -23.33 -4.80
C LEU A 83 7.88 -24.61 -5.52
N GLN A 84 7.67 -24.70 -6.84
CA GLN A 84 8.09 -25.85 -7.63
C GLN A 84 9.61 -26.06 -7.60
N LYS A 85 10.40 -24.99 -7.74
CA LYS A 85 11.87 -25.06 -7.61
C LYS A 85 12.30 -25.51 -6.22
N GLY A 86 11.64 -25.02 -5.17
CA GLY A 86 11.90 -25.41 -3.79
C GLY A 86 11.61 -26.89 -3.53
N VAL A 87 10.49 -27.39 -4.04
CA VAL A 87 10.14 -28.82 -4.00
C VAL A 87 11.15 -29.66 -4.79
N ALA A 88 11.58 -29.22 -5.96
CA ALA A 88 12.60 -29.91 -6.74
C ALA A 88 13.95 -29.96 -6.01
N ALA A 89 14.37 -28.86 -5.36
CA ALA A 89 15.57 -28.82 -4.54
C ALA A 89 15.47 -29.77 -3.33
N PHE A 90 14.30 -29.81 -2.68
CA PHE A 90 14.04 -30.74 -1.59
C PHE A 90 14.19 -32.20 -2.03
N ASN A 91 13.61 -32.56 -3.18
CA ASN A 91 13.70 -33.92 -3.73
C ASN A 91 15.12 -34.32 -4.12
N ARG A 92 16.00 -33.37 -4.45
CA ARG A 92 17.44 -33.62 -4.69
C ARG A 92 18.26 -33.76 -3.40
N GLY A 93 17.71 -33.41 -2.25
CA GLY A 93 18.42 -33.37 -0.97
C GLY A 93 19.12 -32.04 -0.68
N ASP A 94 18.94 -31.02 -1.52
CA ASP A 94 19.51 -29.68 -1.36
C ASP A 94 18.72 -28.88 -0.30
N GLY A 95 18.81 -29.27 0.97
CA GLY A 95 17.94 -28.77 2.04
C GLY A 95 18.00 -27.26 2.27
N ASP A 96 19.18 -26.65 2.20
CA ASP A 96 19.33 -25.20 2.39
C ASP A 96 18.73 -24.40 1.24
N GLU A 97 18.92 -24.87 0.01
CA GLU A 97 18.36 -24.24 -1.18
C GLU A 97 16.84 -24.39 -1.22
N ALA A 98 16.33 -25.58 -0.90
CA ALA A 98 14.91 -25.83 -0.76
C ALA A 98 14.28 -24.88 0.27
N ARG A 99 14.91 -24.72 1.45
CA ARG A 99 14.42 -23.80 2.48
C ARG A 99 14.35 -22.35 1.97
N ARG A 100 15.40 -21.87 1.31
CA ARG A 100 15.44 -20.51 0.75
C ARG A 100 14.33 -20.28 -0.26
N LEU A 101 14.17 -21.20 -1.22
CA LEU A 101 13.16 -21.09 -2.28
C LEU A 101 11.74 -21.18 -1.73
N LEU A 102 11.48 -22.08 -0.78
CA LEU A 102 10.17 -22.24 -0.14
C LEU A 102 9.80 -21.01 0.71
N GLN A 103 10.76 -20.43 1.44
CA GLN A 103 10.52 -19.19 2.18
C GLN A 103 10.24 -18.02 1.22
N ALA A 104 11.04 -17.89 0.15
CA ALA A 104 10.80 -16.89 -0.88
C ALA A 104 9.43 -17.06 -1.55
N ALA A 105 8.98 -18.29 -1.79
CA ALA A 105 7.65 -18.57 -2.31
C ALA A 105 6.55 -18.07 -1.36
N ILE A 106 6.67 -18.33 -0.04
CA ILE A 106 5.71 -17.85 0.98
C ILE A 106 5.66 -16.33 1.00
N ASP A 107 6.83 -15.67 1.02
CA ASP A 107 6.92 -14.21 1.04
C ASP A 107 6.34 -13.60 -0.25
N ALA A 108 6.54 -14.29 -1.38
CA ALA A 108 5.94 -13.96 -2.67
C ALA A 108 4.44 -14.28 -2.77
N GLY A 109 3.82 -14.94 -1.79
CA GLY A 109 2.38 -15.19 -1.74
C GLY A 109 1.91 -16.56 -2.22
N ALA A 110 2.83 -17.54 -2.32
CA ALA A 110 2.48 -18.92 -2.64
C ALA A 110 1.53 -19.52 -1.58
N PRO A 111 0.77 -20.58 -1.91
CA PRO A 111 -0.09 -21.26 -0.95
C PRO A 111 0.70 -21.71 0.28
N PRO A 112 0.41 -21.17 1.48
CA PRO A 112 1.28 -21.39 2.65
C PRO A 112 1.21 -22.85 3.12
N ASP A 113 0.07 -23.53 2.96
CA ASP A 113 -0.13 -24.89 3.46
C ASP A 113 0.83 -25.88 2.79
N GLU A 114 1.02 -25.78 1.48
CA GLU A 114 1.94 -26.66 0.73
C GLU A 114 3.40 -26.36 1.05
N ALA A 115 3.80 -25.08 1.02
CA ALA A 115 5.17 -24.67 1.30
C ALA A 115 5.58 -25.02 2.74
N LEU A 116 4.70 -24.79 3.71
CA LEU A 116 4.94 -25.10 5.12
C LEU A 116 5.01 -26.61 5.37
N ALA A 117 4.18 -27.42 4.70
CA ALA A 117 4.24 -28.88 4.82
C ALA A 117 5.60 -29.43 4.37
N VAL A 118 6.17 -28.88 3.28
CA VAL A 118 7.50 -29.28 2.79
C VAL A 118 8.60 -28.79 3.73
N LEU A 119 8.53 -27.54 4.21
CA LEU A 119 9.48 -27.01 5.20
C LEU A 119 9.49 -27.80 6.51
N ASP A 120 8.32 -28.20 7.01
CA ASP A 120 8.18 -29.01 8.21
C ASP A 120 8.78 -30.41 8.02
N ARG A 121 8.55 -31.04 6.85
CA ARG A 121 9.22 -32.29 6.48
C ARG A 121 10.75 -32.12 6.43
N LEU A 122 11.24 -31.03 5.84
CA LEU A 122 12.66 -30.72 5.75
C LEU A 122 13.30 -30.55 7.14
N ASN A 123 12.61 -29.87 8.06
CA ASN A 123 13.06 -29.70 9.44
C ASN A 123 13.13 -31.04 10.19
N ARG A 124 12.15 -31.94 10.00
CA ARG A 124 12.21 -33.31 10.57
C ARG A 124 13.38 -34.13 10.06
N LEU A 125 13.66 -34.06 8.75
CA LEU A 125 14.80 -34.78 8.16
C LEU A 125 16.14 -34.27 8.70
N GLN A 126 16.28 -32.97 8.92
CA GLN A 126 17.48 -32.41 9.57
C GLN A 126 17.57 -32.78 11.06
N ALA A 127 16.44 -32.83 11.78
CA ALA A 127 16.44 -33.24 13.18
C ALA A 127 16.75 -34.74 13.37
N ALA A 128 16.37 -35.58 12.40
CA ALA A 128 16.67 -37.01 12.38
C ALA A 128 18.06 -37.32 11.84
N ALA A 129 18.70 -36.39 11.14
CA ALA A 129 20.08 -36.53 10.74
C ALA A 129 20.95 -36.55 12.01
N PRO A 130 21.71 -37.63 12.27
CA PRO A 130 22.65 -37.62 13.38
C PRO A 130 23.60 -36.43 13.18
N PRO A 131 24.01 -35.74 14.26
CA PRO A 131 25.03 -34.70 14.14
C PRO A 131 26.18 -35.33 13.38
N ALA A 132 26.43 -34.83 12.16
CA ALA A 132 27.53 -35.28 11.32
C ALA A 132 28.72 -35.38 12.24
N ALA A 133 29.20 -36.60 12.45
CA ALA A 133 30.20 -36.92 13.45
C ALA A 133 31.27 -35.84 13.34
N ALA A 134 31.36 -34.98 14.37
CA ALA A 134 32.45 -34.05 14.49
C ALA A 134 33.70 -34.89 14.29
N ALA A 135 34.38 -34.67 13.17
CA ALA A 135 35.54 -35.45 12.80
C ALA A 135 36.42 -35.53 14.04
N PRO A 136 36.87 -36.72 14.47
CA PRO A 136 37.73 -36.82 15.63
C PRO A 136 38.97 -35.99 15.30
N ASN A 137 39.09 -34.85 15.97
CA ASN A 137 40.25 -33.97 15.89
C ASN A 137 41.49 -34.85 15.99
N SER A 138 42.25 -34.87 14.90
CA SER A 138 43.55 -35.52 14.82
C SER A 138 44.38 -35.02 16.01
N ARG A 139 44.59 -35.95 16.93
CA ARG A 139 45.33 -35.80 18.16
C ARG A 139 46.80 -35.58 17.80
N SER A 140 47.21 -34.31 17.69
CA SER A 140 48.61 -33.89 17.66
C SER A 140 48.97 -33.26 19.00
N GLN A 141 49.62 -34.08 19.81
CA GLN A 141 50.47 -33.90 21.01
C GLN A 141 50.53 -32.59 21.83
N PRO A 142 50.83 -32.73 23.15
CA PRO A 142 50.71 -31.69 24.15
C PRO A 142 51.97 -30.83 24.27
N SER A 143 51.81 -29.51 24.27
CA SER A 143 52.79 -28.62 24.89
C SER A 143 52.31 -28.23 26.28
N ARG A 144 53.19 -28.50 27.23
CA ARG A 144 53.08 -28.39 28.67
C ARG A 144 53.45 -26.97 29.10
N ALA A 145 52.66 -26.37 30.00
CA ALA A 145 53.00 -25.42 31.07
C ALA A 145 51.92 -24.31 31.23
N PRO A 146 51.81 -23.66 32.41
CA PRO A 146 51.38 -24.22 33.67
C PRO A 146 50.12 -23.54 34.25
N LEU A 147 49.56 -24.23 35.25
CA LEU A 147 48.46 -23.90 36.16
C LEU A 147 48.34 -22.43 36.58
N GLU A 148 47.09 -21.92 36.65
CA GLU A 148 46.56 -21.03 37.70
C GLU A 148 45.01 -21.12 37.71
N PRO A 149 44.33 -20.89 38.86
CA PRO A 149 43.18 -21.70 39.27
C PRO A 149 41.78 -21.09 39.09
N ALA A 150 40.84 -22.03 38.99
CA ALA A 150 39.42 -22.02 39.36
C ALA A 150 38.75 -20.70 39.82
N GLY A 151 37.77 -20.28 39.02
CA GLY A 151 36.63 -19.46 39.47
C GLY A 151 35.30 -20.11 39.08
N ARG A 152 34.76 -20.99 39.94
CA ARG A 152 33.32 -21.35 39.90
C ARG A 152 32.53 -20.26 40.63
N ARG A 153 31.52 -19.67 39.98
CA ARG A 153 30.30 -19.07 40.59
C ARG A 153 29.29 -18.84 39.46
N ALA A 154 28.37 -19.79 39.27
CA ALA A 154 26.98 -19.71 39.75
C ALA A 154 26.14 -18.71 38.95
N SER A 155 25.48 -19.21 37.90
CA SER A 155 24.42 -18.50 37.18
C SER A 155 23.21 -18.31 38.10
N SER A 156 22.98 -17.07 38.52
CA SER A 156 21.81 -16.69 39.32
C SER A 156 20.51 -16.78 38.49
N PRO A 157 19.42 -17.37 39.02
CA PRO A 157 18.16 -17.56 38.29
C PRO A 157 17.26 -16.30 38.31
N ARG A 158 17.85 -15.11 38.22
CA ARG A 158 17.11 -13.82 38.26
C ARG A 158 17.05 -13.09 36.93
N ALA A 159 17.70 -13.60 35.87
CA ALA A 159 17.63 -13.03 34.52
C ALA A 159 16.43 -13.54 33.69
N ALA A 160 15.67 -14.52 34.20
CA ALA A 160 14.50 -15.08 33.51
C ALA A 160 13.23 -14.23 33.63
N ALA A 161 13.20 -13.19 34.47
CA ALA A 161 11.99 -12.43 34.76
C ALA A 161 11.82 -11.14 33.92
N LEU A 162 12.84 -10.68 33.18
CA LEU A 162 12.77 -9.43 32.41
C LEU A 162 12.62 -9.61 30.89
N VAL A 163 12.70 -10.84 30.37
CA VAL A 163 12.46 -11.12 28.93
C VAL A 163 10.98 -11.41 28.64
N LEU A 164 10.21 -11.84 29.65
CA LEU A 164 8.79 -12.18 29.48
C LEU A 164 7.85 -10.95 29.40
N SER A 165 8.26 -9.79 29.90
CA SER A 165 7.44 -8.57 29.82
C SER A 165 7.51 -7.86 28.46
N ALA A 166 8.58 -8.06 27.68
CA ALA A 166 8.71 -7.50 26.33
C ALA A 166 7.87 -8.26 25.29
N ILE A 167 7.57 -9.55 25.52
CA ILE A 167 6.75 -10.38 24.64
C ILE A 167 5.24 -10.08 24.82
N ALA A 168 4.81 -9.69 26.02
CA ALA A 168 3.41 -9.39 26.31
C ALA A 168 2.90 -8.09 25.66
N VAL A 169 3.75 -7.07 25.52
CA VAL A 169 3.36 -5.78 24.90
C VAL A 169 3.32 -5.86 23.37
N LEU A 170 4.17 -6.68 22.75
CA LEU A 170 4.13 -6.91 21.30
C LEU A 170 2.98 -7.85 20.86
N ALA A 171 2.46 -8.68 21.75
CA ALA A 171 1.31 -9.54 21.48
C ALA A 171 -0.04 -8.81 21.51
N LEU A 172 -0.18 -7.69 22.26
CA LEU A 172 -1.44 -6.93 22.32
C LEU A 172 -1.53 -5.78 21.29
N GLY A 173 -0.43 -5.30 20.71
CA GLY A 173 -0.45 -4.22 19.70
C GLY A 173 -0.74 -4.67 18.27
N GLY A 174 -0.46 -5.95 17.92
CA GLY A 174 -0.65 -6.49 16.58
C GLY A 174 -2.03 -7.14 16.32
N ALA A 175 -2.82 -7.38 17.37
CA ALA A 175 -4.05 -8.15 17.28
C ALA A 175 -5.26 -7.36 16.76
N ALA A 176 -5.20 -6.03 16.65
CA ALA A 176 -6.32 -5.20 16.20
C ALA A 176 -6.37 -4.97 14.68
N ALA A 177 -5.30 -5.29 13.93
CA ALA A 177 -5.25 -5.07 12.47
C ALA A 177 -5.36 -6.36 11.64
N TRP A 178 -5.47 -7.53 12.27
CA TRP A 178 -5.41 -8.83 11.58
C TRP A 178 -6.70 -9.66 11.64
N THR A 179 -7.81 -9.09 12.12
CA THR A 179 -9.07 -9.85 12.35
C THR A 179 -10.11 -9.73 11.24
N THR A 180 -9.93 -8.92 10.20
CA THR A 180 -10.81 -8.95 9.04
C THR A 180 -10.28 -9.91 7.97
N ARG A 181 -10.32 -11.22 8.27
CA ARG A 181 -10.42 -12.23 7.21
C ARG A 181 -11.80 -12.11 6.59
N VAL A 182 -11.91 -11.29 5.55
CA VAL A 182 -13.11 -11.24 4.71
C VAL A 182 -13.11 -12.52 3.87
N ASP A 183 -14.07 -13.41 4.11
CA ASP A 183 -14.22 -14.69 3.42
C ASP A 183 -14.70 -14.48 1.96
N TRP A 184 -13.74 -14.49 1.04
CA TRP A 184 -13.95 -14.28 -0.41
C TRP A 184 -14.76 -15.38 -1.12
N ARG A 185 -15.03 -16.51 -0.45
CA ARG A 185 -15.94 -17.55 -0.96
C ARG A 185 -17.39 -17.06 -1.07
N ALA A 186 -17.81 -16.11 -0.23
CA ALA A 186 -19.16 -15.53 -0.27
C ALA A 186 -19.34 -14.46 -1.36
N LEU A 187 -18.26 -13.82 -1.82
CA LEU A 187 -18.30 -12.81 -2.88
C LEU A 187 -18.13 -13.41 -4.28
N GLY A 188 -17.38 -14.52 -4.41
CA GLY A 188 -17.28 -15.27 -5.67
C GLY A 188 -18.64 -15.81 -6.16
N SER A 189 -19.54 -16.19 -5.24
CA SER A 189 -20.89 -16.66 -5.59
C SER A 189 -21.84 -15.53 -6.04
N LEU A 190 -21.65 -14.30 -5.56
CA LEU A 190 -22.40 -13.11 -6.00
C LEU A 190 -21.93 -12.60 -7.38
N ALA A 191 -20.63 -12.68 -7.68
CA ALA A 191 -20.10 -12.32 -8.99
C ALA A 191 -20.49 -13.33 -10.10
N LEU A 192 -20.50 -14.64 -9.79
CA LEU A 192 -20.93 -15.67 -10.75
C LEU A 192 -22.45 -15.70 -10.98
N SER A 193 -23.26 -15.21 -10.03
CA SER A 193 -24.71 -15.11 -10.17
C SER A 193 -25.12 -13.85 -10.94
N ALA A 194 -24.41 -12.73 -10.78
CA ALA A 194 -24.58 -11.56 -11.64
C ALA A 194 -24.17 -11.85 -13.10
N ALA A 195 -23.14 -12.68 -13.33
CA ALA A 195 -22.71 -13.07 -14.67
C ALA A 195 -23.63 -14.11 -15.36
N ARG A 196 -24.49 -14.82 -14.61
CA ARG A 196 -25.46 -15.78 -15.17
C ARG A 196 -26.86 -15.21 -15.41
N ALA A 197 -27.14 -13.99 -14.93
CA ALA A 197 -28.45 -13.37 -15.06
C ALA A 197 -28.67 -12.69 -16.42
N ASP A 198 -27.63 -12.49 -17.24
CA ASP A 198 -27.73 -11.87 -18.57
C ASP A 198 -27.33 -12.84 -19.69
N ALA A 199 -28.21 -13.77 -20.00
CA ALA A 199 -28.39 -14.29 -21.37
C ALA A 199 -29.82 -14.86 -21.46
N PRO A 200 -30.54 -14.75 -22.61
CA PRO A 200 -30.01 -14.54 -23.96
C PRO A 200 -30.79 -13.53 -24.83
N THR A 201 -30.16 -12.87 -25.81
CA THR A 201 -30.71 -12.74 -27.18
C THR A 201 -29.58 -12.36 -28.14
N THR A 202 -29.54 -13.04 -29.28
CA THR A 202 -28.70 -12.80 -30.45
C THR A 202 -28.71 -11.33 -30.89
N ARG A 203 -27.53 -10.68 -30.88
CA ARG A 203 -27.29 -9.47 -31.69
C ARG A 203 -25.92 -9.51 -32.33
N SER A 204 -25.98 -9.37 -33.65
CA SER A 204 -24.94 -9.18 -34.66
C SER A 204 -23.59 -8.68 -34.16
N ALA A 205 -22.52 -9.36 -34.58
CA ALA A 205 -21.14 -8.97 -34.37
C ALA A 205 -20.86 -7.57 -34.95
N ALA A 206 -20.68 -6.59 -34.07
CA ALA A 206 -20.06 -5.32 -34.37
C ALA A 206 -18.55 -5.40 -34.08
N PRO A 207 -17.69 -4.70 -34.84
CA PRO A 207 -16.24 -4.83 -34.74
C PRO A 207 -15.73 -4.42 -33.36
N VAL A 208 -14.84 -5.24 -32.80
CA VAL A 208 -14.13 -5.03 -31.54
C VAL A 208 -13.45 -3.66 -31.58
N ALA A 209 -14.06 -2.69 -30.89
CA ALA A 209 -13.40 -1.45 -30.55
C ALA A 209 -12.18 -1.82 -29.70
N ARG A 210 -10.98 -1.58 -30.24
CA ARG A 210 -9.73 -1.72 -29.48
C ARG A 210 -9.81 -0.74 -28.32
N GLU A 211 -10.13 -1.26 -27.13
CA GLU A 211 -10.02 -0.51 -25.88
C GLU A 211 -8.57 -0.07 -25.79
N THR A 212 -8.34 1.22 -26.03
CA THR A 212 -7.03 1.84 -25.84
C THR A 212 -6.75 1.72 -24.34
N PRO A 213 -5.78 0.91 -23.90
CA PRO A 213 -5.55 0.72 -22.47
C PRO A 213 -5.15 2.08 -21.91
N LEU A 214 -6.01 2.65 -21.08
CA LEU A 214 -5.75 3.91 -20.40
C LEU A 214 -4.38 3.78 -19.71
N PRO A 215 -3.35 4.55 -20.13
CA PRO A 215 -2.06 4.48 -19.48
C PRO A 215 -2.25 4.83 -18.01
N LEU A 216 -1.61 4.07 -17.11
CA LEU A 216 -1.50 4.53 -15.73
C LEU A 216 -0.77 5.87 -15.77
N PRO A 217 -1.21 6.86 -14.97
CA PRO A 217 -0.38 8.02 -14.73
C PRO A 217 0.98 7.52 -14.24
N ARG A 218 2.02 8.06 -14.85
CA ARG A 218 3.38 7.93 -14.35
C ARG A 218 3.46 8.65 -13.00
N ARG A 219 4.45 8.28 -12.19
CA ARG A 219 4.63 8.78 -10.81
C ARG A 219 4.71 10.32 -10.72
N ASP A 220 5.19 10.95 -11.78
CA ASP A 220 5.24 12.39 -12.01
C ASP A 220 3.83 13.00 -12.19
N GLU A 221 2.94 12.36 -12.94
CA GLU A 221 1.58 12.88 -13.18
C GLU A 221 0.74 12.87 -11.91
N GLU A 222 1.02 11.92 -11.01
CA GLU A 222 0.37 11.77 -9.72
C GLU A 222 0.75 12.86 -8.74
N SER A 223 2.02 13.26 -8.73
CA SER A 223 2.49 14.32 -7.84
C SER A 223 1.82 15.66 -8.18
N ILE A 224 1.54 15.88 -9.47
CA ILE A 224 0.79 17.04 -9.99
C ILE A 224 -0.70 16.90 -9.64
N ALA A 225 -1.31 15.74 -9.86
CA ALA A 225 -2.71 15.50 -9.52
C ALA A 225 -2.97 15.64 -8.00
N ARG A 226 -2.05 15.15 -7.17
CA ARG A 226 -2.07 15.29 -5.71
C ARG A 226 -1.85 16.74 -5.29
N ALA A 227 -0.91 17.45 -5.90
CA ALA A 227 -0.72 18.87 -5.64
C ALA A 227 -1.99 19.68 -5.95
N ARG A 228 -2.71 19.35 -7.03
CA ARG A 228 -4.00 19.98 -7.38
C ARG A 228 -5.07 19.72 -6.33
N SER A 229 -5.22 18.48 -5.88
CA SER A 229 -6.23 18.15 -4.87
C SER A 229 -5.92 18.80 -3.51
N LEU A 230 -4.64 18.86 -3.12
CA LEU A 230 -4.19 19.58 -1.92
C LEU A 230 -4.41 21.09 -2.03
N ALA A 231 -4.14 21.68 -3.21
CA ALA A 231 -4.42 23.10 -3.44
C ALA A 231 -5.93 23.41 -3.39
N ALA A 232 -6.77 22.56 -3.99
CA ALA A 232 -8.23 22.70 -3.97
C ALA A 232 -8.83 22.57 -2.56
N SER A 233 -8.16 21.82 -1.68
CA SER A 233 -8.54 21.67 -0.26
C SER A 233 -7.92 22.74 0.65
N GLY A 234 -7.15 23.69 0.10
CA GLY A 234 -6.53 24.79 0.84
C GLY A 234 -5.18 24.46 1.49
N HIS A 235 -4.68 23.23 1.35
CA HIS A 235 -3.38 22.78 1.86
C HIS A 235 -2.24 23.18 0.91
N LEU A 236 -2.06 24.49 0.71
CA LEU A 236 -1.12 25.04 -0.29
C LEU A 236 0.35 24.67 -0.04
N HIS A 237 0.79 24.57 1.22
CA HIS A 237 2.17 24.17 1.56
C HIS A 237 2.45 22.68 1.27
N GLU A 238 1.48 21.81 1.55
CA GLU A 238 1.58 20.38 1.24
C GLU A 238 1.53 20.15 -0.27
N ALA A 239 0.74 20.95 -0.99
CA ALA A 239 0.71 20.94 -2.45
C ALA A 239 2.09 21.27 -3.05
N LEU A 240 2.80 22.28 -2.53
CA LEU A 240 4.17 22.60 -2.94
C LEU A 240 5.15 21.45 -2.63
N SER A 241 5.02 20.84 -1.46
CA SER A 241 5.86 19.70 -1.06
C SER A 241 5.66 18.49 -1.98
N SER A 242 4.43 18.27 -2.44
CA SER A 242 4.11 17.23 -3.43
C SER A 242 4.76 17.51 -4.79
N LEU A 243 4.85 18.77 -5.21
CA LEU A 243 5.48 19.15 -6.49
C LEU A 243 7.00 19.02 -6.51
N ASP A 244 7.66 19.03 -5.34
CA ASP A 244 9.12 18.82 -5.27
C ASP A 244 9.53 17.38 -5.60
N ALA A 245 8.58 16.44 -5.65
CA ALA A 245 8.82 15.06 -6.09
C ALA A 245 8.93 14.92 -7.63
N VAL A 246 8.56 15.94 -8.41
CA VAL A 246 8.66 15.94 -9.89
C VAL A 246 10.11 16.15 -10.31
N ARG A 247 10.69 15.20 -11.06
CA ARG A 247 12.08 15.31 -11.51
C ARG A 247 12.19 16.32 -12.65
N PRO A 248 13.35 17.01 -12.79
CA PRO A 248 13.59 17.91 -13.91
C PRO A 248 13.55 17.24 -15.29
N THR A 249 13.78 15.92 -15.35
CA THR A 249 13.76 15.11 -16.57
C THR A 249 12.36 14.69 -17.01
N ASP A 250 11.35 14.93 -16.19
CA ASP A 250 10.01 14.44 -16.43
C ASP A 250 9.30 15.33 -17.47
N PRO A 251 8.53 14.76 -18.40
CA PRO A 251 7.87 15.52 -19.47
C PRO A 251 6.87 16.56 -18.93
N GLN A 252 6.41 16.38 -17.70
CA GLN A 252 5.41 17.23 -17.05
C GLN A 252 6.00 18.31 -16.15
N LYS A 253 7.33 18.45 -16.11
CA LYS A 253 8.02 19.46 -15.31
C LYS A 253 7.51 20.88 -15.58
N ALA A 254 7.26 21.21 -16.85
CA ALA A 254 6.73 22.52 -17.25
C ALA A 254 5.32 22.79 -16.67
N GLU A 255 4.50 21.76 -16.51
CA GLU A 255 3.17 21.87 -15.92
C GLU A 255 3.25 22.00 -14.39
N ALA A 256 4.13 21.22 -13.76
CA ALA A 256 4.42 21.32 -12.33
C ALA A 256 4.91 22.73 -11.94
N ASP A 257 5.79 23.34 -12.73
CA ASP A 257 6.33 24.68 -12.47
C ASP A 257 5.27 25.78 -12.61
N ARG A 258 4.33 25.64 -13.55
CA ARG A 258 3.18 26.56 -13.66
C ARG A 258 2.29 26.48 -12.43
N LEU A 259 1.93 25.26 -12.02
CA LEU A 259 1.10 25.04 -10.83
C LEU A 259 1.80 25.55 -9.55
N ARG A 260 3.13 25.38 -9.46
CA ARG A 260 3.94 25.93 -8.38
C ARG A 260 3.82 27.46 -8.30
N ALA A 261 3.95 28.13 -9.44
CA ALA A 261 3.83 29.60 -9.52
C ALA A 261 2.42 30.08 -9.13
N ASP A 262 1.37 29.36 -9.52
CA ASP A 262 -0.01 29.67 -9.13
C ASP A 262 -0.23 29.56 -7.61
N ILE A 263 0.23 28.46 -7.01
CA ILE A 263 0.12 28.23 -5.57
C ILE A 263 0.93 29.27 -4.78
N GLN A 264 2.14 29.61 -5.24
CA GLN A 264 2.95 30.65 -4.61
C GLN A 264 2.29 32.03 -4.66
N ARG A 265 1.63 32.39 -5.79
CA ARG A 265 0.84 33.63 -5.88
C ARG A 265 -0.31 33.66 -4.89
N GLN A 266 -1.01 32.53 -4.72
CA GLN A 266 -2.10 32.42 -3.73
C GLN A 266 -1.58 32.58 -2.29
N LEU A 267 -0.44 31.96 -1.95
CA LEU A 267 0.18 32.13 -0.64
C LEU A 267 0.61 33.58 -0.35
N LEU A 268 1.17 34.26 -1.35
CA LEU A 268 1.53 35.68 -1.23
C LEU A 268 0.31 36.57 -1.03
N ALA A 269 -0.81 36.29 -1.71
CA ALA A 269 -2.06 37.02 -1.52
C ALA A 269 -2.68 36.83 -0.12
N LEU A 270 -2.44 35.67 0.51
CA LEU A 270 -2.88 35.36 1.88
C LEU A 270 -1.94 35.90 2.97
N THR A 271 -0.74 36.34 2.60
CA THR A 271 0.24 36.91 3.52
C THR A 271 0.06 38.43 3.56
N PRO A 272 -0.46 39.03 4.65
CA PRO A 272 -0.57 40.48 4.74
C PRO A 272 0.82 41.12 4.70
N PRO A 273 0.99 42.29 4.05
CA PRO A 273 2.28 42.93 3.96
C PRO A 273 2.81 43.25 5.36
N PRO A 274 4.09 42.94 5.66
CA PRO A 274 4.72 43.34 6.91
C PRO A 274 4.88 44.87 6.90
N GLY A 275 3.92 45.60 7.46
CA GLY A 275 3.99 47.05 7.48
C GLY A 275 2.76 47.84 7.96
N ALA A 276 1.64 47.21 8.30
CA ALA A 276 0.54 47.93 8.95
C ALA A 276 0.71 47.91 10.48
N ALA A 277 1.72 48.61 10.98
CA ALA A 277 1.77 48.96 12.40
C ALA A 277 0.55 49.85 12.71
N PRO A 278 -0.24 49.57 13.77
CA PRO A 278 -1.31 50.46 14.17
C PRO A 278 -0.67 51.79 14.59
N ALA A 279 -1.05 52.88 13.94
CA ALA A 279 -0.62 54.23 14.28
C ALA A 279 -0.91 54.47 15.77
N GLY A 280 0.17 54.38 16.56
CA GLY A 280 0.16 54.64 17.98
C GLY A 280 -0.27 56.08 18.20
N ARG A 281 -1.24 56.23 19.10
CA ARG A 281 -1.69 57.48 19.73
C ARG A 281 -0.51 58.41 19.96
N ASP A 282 -0.43 59.48 19.16
CA ASP A 282 0.50 60.54 19.46
C ASP A 282 -0.04 61.32 20.66
N THR A 283 0.78 61.30 21.71
CA THR A 283 0.55 61.93 22.99
C THR A 283 1.10 63.34 22.86
N GLY A 284 0.23 64.28 22.50
CA GLY A 284 0.57 65.69 22.33
C GLY A 284 -0.13 66.59 23.36
N ASP A 285 0.01 66.27 24.64
CA ASP A 285 -0.17 67.26 25.70
C ASP A 285 1.00 68.25 25.65
N ARG A 286 0.69 69.55 25.54
CA ARG A 286 1.35 70.74 26.14
C ARG A 286 1.40 71.94 25.20
N ARG A 287 0.61 72.98 25.51
CA ARG A 287 1.10 74.18 26.24
C ARG A 287 -0.05 75.20 26.44
N ASN A 288 -0.38 75.41 27.73
CA ASN A 288 -0.96 76.62 28.33
C ASN A 288 -0.13 77.90 28.01
N PRO A 289 -0.58 79.12 28.37
CA PRO A 289 -1.90 79.57 28.86
C PRO A 289 -2.64 80.52 27.90
#